data_AF-A0A8R7PZ05-F1
#
_entry.id   AF-A0A8R7PZ05-F1
#
_cell.length_a   1.000
_cell.length_b   1.000
_cell.length_c   1.000
_cell.angle_alpha   90.00
_cell.angle_beta   90.00
_cell.angle_gamma   90.00
#
_symmetry.space_group_name_H-M   'P 1'
#
loop_
_entity.id
_entity.type
_entity.pdbx_description
1 polymer ?
#
loop_
_entity_poly.entity_id
_entity_poly.type
_entity_poly.pdbx_seq_one_letter_code
_entity_poly.pdbx_strand_id
1 'polypeptide(L)' 'MTCAFTSGKVILEAAILTTVVVFSLIAYTFWAARRGKDFSFLGPFLFASLIMLLVFGFIQ' A
#
# COMPACT_ATOMS: atom_id res chain seq x y z
N MET A 1 -21.76 -21.91 7.71
CA MET A 1 -21.23 -20.70 8.38
C MET A 1 -19.75 -20.91 8.63
N THR A 2 -18.93 -20.70 7.61
CA THR A 2 -17.48 -20.94 7.61
C THR A 2 -16.74 -19.61 7.51
N CYS A 3 -17.03 -18.69 8.44
CA CYS A 3 -16.65 -17.27 8.31
C CYS A 3 -15.92 -16.69 9.54
N ALA A 4 -15.30 -17.52 10.39
CA ALA A 4 -14.55 -17.01 11.55
C ALA A 4 -13.15 -17.63 11.77
N PHE A 5 -12.78 -18.73 11.10
CA PHE A 5 -11.58 -19.51 11.43
C PHE A 5 -10.81 -20.09 10.23
N THR A 6 -10.64 -19.32 9.15
CA THR A 6 -9.47 -19.52 8.28
C THR A 6 -8.54 -18.33 8.47
N SER A 7 -7.54 -18.52 9.33
CA SER A 7 -6.39 -17.64 9.60
C SER A 7 -6.69 -16.14 9.70
N GLY A 8 -7.12 -15.65 10.87
CA GLY A 8 -7.19 -14.20 11.16
C GLY A 8 -5.88 -13.45 10.83
N LYS A 9 -4.75 -14.16 10.79
CA LYS A 9 -3.47 -13.70 10.26
C LYS A 9 -3.57 -13.16 8.82
N VAL A 10 -4.24 -13.85 7.89
CA VAL A 10 -4.34 -13.43 6.48
C VAL A 10 -5.19 -12.17 6.32
N ILE A 11 -6.27 -12.07 7.10
CA ILE A 11 -7.14 -10.87 7.11
C ILE A 11 -6.37 -9.67 7.68
N LEU A 12 -5.61 -9.88 8.76
CA LEU A 12 -4.78 -8.84 9.36
C LEU A 12 -3.68 -8.39 8.39
N GLU A 13 -3.03 -9.31 7.70
CA GLU A 13 -2.00 -8.99 6.71
C GLU A 13 -2.58 -8.21 5.52
N ALA A 14 -3.72 -8.62 4.98
CA ALA A 14 -4.40 -7.88 3.91
C ALA A 14 -4.78 -6.45 4.36
N ALA A 15 -5.25 -6.29 5.60
CA ALA A 15 -5.59 -4.98 6.15
C ALA A 15 -4.35 -4.07 6.30
N ILE A 16 -3.24 -4.61 6.83
CA ILE A 16 -1.97 -3.87 6.95
C ILE A 16 -1.45 -3.48 5.57
N LEU A 17 -1.46 -4.40 4.62
CA LEU A 17 -0.97 -4.17 3.26
C LEU A 17 -1.77 -3.05 2.57
N THR A 18 -3.10 -3.09 2.66
CA THR A 18 -3.97 -2.09 2.03
C THR A 18 -3.81 -0.73 2.69
N THR A 19 -3.71 -0.67 4.01
CA THR A 19 -3.53 0.60 4.73
C THR A 19 -2.18 1.24 4.42
N VAL A 20 -1.09 0.46 4.39
CA VAL A 20 0.25 0.97 4.04
C VAL A 20 0.29 1.50 2.60
N VAL A 21 -0.29 0.79 1.63
CA VAL A 21 -0.35 1.25 0.23
C VAL A 21 -1.18 2.52 0.09
N VAL A 22 -2.33 2.60 0.76
CA VAL A 22 -3.19 3.79 0.72
C VAL A 22 -2.49 4.99 1.36
N PHE A 23 -1.88 4.82 2.55
CA PHE A 23 -1.19 5.91 3.23
C PHE A 23 0.02 6.43 2.45
N SER A 24 0.81 5.52 1.88
CA SER A 24 1.98 5.87 1.08
C SER A 24 1.59 6.63 -0.19
N LEU A 25 0.52 6.22 -0.87
CA LEU A 25 -0.02 6.94 -2.03
C LEU A 25 -0.56 8.33 -1.65
N ILE A 26 -1.28 8.43 -0.52
CA ILE A 26 -1.80 9.71 0.00
C ILE A 26 -0.65 10.67 0.36
N ALA A 27 0.38 10.18 1.05
CA ALA A 27 1.55 10.98 1.38
C ALA A 27 2.27 11.46 0.10
N TYR A 28 2.40 10.57 -0.89
CA TYR A 28 2.99 10.91 -2.18
C TYR A 28 2.14 11.94 -2.93
N THR A 29 0.80 11.86 -2.88
CA THR A 29 -0.07 12.84 -3.53
C THR A 29 0.01 14.22 -2.87
N PHE A 30 -0.04 14.30 -1.54
CA PHE A 30 0.17 15.59 -0.87
C PHE A 30 1.56 16.17 -1.15
N TRP A 31 2.60 15.34 -1.17
CA TRP A 31 3.97 15.78 -1.43
C TRP A 31 4.14 16.29 -2.87
N ALA A 32 3.63 15.55 -3.85
CA ALA A 32 3.71 15.93 -5.26
C ALA A 32 2.89 17.19 -5.56
N ALA A 33 1.68 17.30 -5.01
CA ALA A 33 0.84 18.50 -5.13
C ALA A 33 1.54 19.74 -4.55
N ARG A 34 2.23 19.61 -3.41
CA ARG A 34 2.95 20.72 -2.77
C ARG A 34 4.23 21.13 -3.50
N ARG A 35 4.85 20.22 -4.25
CA ARG A 35 6.07 20.48 -5.05
C ARG A 35 5.77 21.00 -6.45
N GLY A 36 4.49 21.13 -6.84
CA GLY A 36 4.10 21.50 -8.20
C GLY A 36 4.61 20.51 -9.24
N LYS A 37 4.87 19.25 -8.85
CA LYS A 37 5.34 18.22 -9.77
C LYS A 37 4.15 17.55 -10.44
N ASP A 38 4.25 17.38 -11.74
CA ASP A 38 3.26 16.65 -12.51
C ASP A 38 3.17 15.21 -12.00
N PHE A 39 1.95 14.76 -11.70
CA PHE A 39 1.65 13.36 -11.41
C PHE A 39 1.84 12.53 -12.68
N SER A 40 3.09 12.29 -13.07
CA SER A 40 3.36 11.31 -14.11
C SER A 40 2.87 9.96 -13.62
N PHE A 41 1.96 9.33 -14.36
CA PHE A 41 1.30 8.06 -14.02
C PHE A 41 2.26 6.97 -13.50
N LEU A 42 3.50 6.96 -14.01
CA LEU A 42 4.52 6.00 -13.60
C LEU A 42 5.01 6.21 -12.16
N GLY A 43 5.11 7.44 -11.67
CA GLY A 43 5.67 7.74 -10.34
C GLY A 43 4.88 7.11 -9.18
N PRO A 44 3.58 7.42 -9.03
CA PRO A 44 2.72 6.81 -8.01
C PRO A 44 2.61 5.29 -8.17
N PHE A 45 2.58 4.79 -9.41
CA PHE A 45 2.49 3.36 -9.70
C PHE A 45 3.75 2.59 -9.26
N LEU A 46 4.94 3.06 -9.65
CA LEU A 46 6.21 2.44 -9.22
C LEU A 46 6.38 2.54 -7.70
N PHE A 47 6.01 3.66 -7.09
CA PHE A 47 6.12 3.84 -5.64
C PHE A 47 5.20 2.87 -4.87
N ALA A 48 3.94 2.75 -5.28
CA ALA A 48 3.01 1.79 -4.69
C ALA A 48 3.45 0.34 -4.91
N SER A 49 3.97 0.00 -6.09
CA SER A 49 4.47 -1.35 -6.41
C SER A 49 5.72 -1.72 -5.61
N LEU A 50 6.65 -0.78 -5.40
CA LEU A 50 7.83 -0.96 -4.56
C LEU A 50 7.45 -1.18 -3.08
N ILE A 51 6.52 -0.37 -2.55
CA ILE A 51 6.00 -0.49 -1.18
C ILE A 51 5.35 -1.88 -0.99
N MET A 52 4.52 -2.31 -1.95
CA MET A 52 3.92 -3.65 -1.97
C MET A 52 4.98 -4.76 -1.88
N LEU A 53 6.01 -4.70 -2.72
CA LEU A 53 7.12 -5.68 -2.74
C LEU A 53 7.87 -5.73 -1.41
N LEU A 54 8.17 -4.56 -0.82
CA LEU A 54 8.89 -4.47 0.46
C LEU A 54 8.06 -5.04 1.61
N VAL A 55 6.76 -4.73 1.69
CA VAL A 55 5.90 -5.21 2.78
C VAL A 55 5.65 -6.71 2.67
N PHE A 56 5.40 -7.23 1.46
CA PHE A 56 5.30 -8.68 1.25
C PHE A 56 6.58 -9.41 1.64
N GLY A 57 7.75 -8.87 1.28
CA GLY A 57 9.05 -9.46 1.65
C GLY A 57 9.35 -9.44 3.16
N PHE A 58 8.69 -8.57 3.93
CA PHE A 58 8.86 -8.47 5.38
C PHE A 58 7.87 -9.32 6.18
N ILE A 59 6.67 -9.54 5.64
CA ILE A 59 5.56 -10.23 6.34
C ILE A 59 5.58 -11.75 6.10
N GLN A 60 6.10 -12.17 4.94
CA GLN A 60 6.21 -13.57 4.52
C GLN A 60 7.32 -14.30 5.28
#